data_AF-A0A9P1MQK2-F1
#
_entry.id   AF-A0A9P1MQK2-F1
#
_cell.length_a   1.000
_cell.length_b   1.000
_cell.length_c   1.000
_cell.angle_alpha   90.00
_cell.angle_beta   90.00
_cell.angle_gamma   90.00
#
_symmetry.space_group_name_H-M   'P 1'
#
loop_
_entity.id
_entity.type
_entity.pdbx_description
1 polymer ?
#
loop_
_entity_poly.entity_id
_entity_poly.type
_entity_poly.pdbx_seq_one_letter_code
_entity_poly.pdbx_strand_id
1 'polypeptide(L)'
;MLRLLLFTLTCVTVYGSRNCYKCASTELQSRWFLTGLPKAGDIFGDCLSLGSSTPVESCDGPCVTLMFDDPDQVAGFTPLIVRGCQATLMQIQSDRGSNSEKFCEIDNSYKIANSKGVTVEIKMLAEFCSGDSNRCNDRKNYENCSSGKEGNNQLISCYDCNAKQGKNCKDGKCNKKYCMKQKAKLGGGYQIIKTCSNVNIFGVDNYCSSEDVLLTPGGITFQTRYQQCFCKDKQFCNSSTYSSFFLSSILLIISLFMKE
;
A
#
# COMPACT_ATOMS: atom_id res chain seq x y z
N MET A 1 -47.09 -2.61 -18.32
CA MET A 1 -46.42 -2.36 -17.02
C MET A 1 -45.86 -3.67 -16.50
N LEU A 2 -44.56 -3.93 -16.70
CA LEU A 2 -43.87 -5.06 -16.08
C LEU A 2 -42.53 -4.54 -15.59
N ARG A 3 -42.41 -4.31 -14.28
CA ARG A 3 -41.17 -3.88 -13.63
C ARG A 3 -40.31 -5.12 -13.41
N LEU A 4 -39.28 -5.29 -14.23
CA LEU A 4 -38.25 -6.30 -14.02
C LEU A 4 -37.28 -5.77 -12.95
N LEU A 5 -37.46 -6.22 -11.71
CA LEU A 5 -36.50 -6.00 -10.62
C LEU A 5 -35.33 -6.98 -10.79
N LEU A 6 -34.25 -6.50 -11.41
CA LEU A 6 -32.96 -7.21 -11.42
C LEU A 6 -32.36 -7.14 -10.01
N PHE A 7 -32.59 -8.18 -9.21
CA PHE A 7 -31.79 -8.42 -8.01
C PHE A 7 -30.41 -8.91 -8.46
N THR A 8 -29.42 -8.02 -8.42
CA THR A 8 -28.02 -8.43 -8.52
C THR A 8 -27.66 -9.13 -7.21
N LEU A 9 -27.59 -10.45 -7.27
CA LEU A 9 -27.08 -11.28 -6.18
C LEU A 9 -25.57 -11.01 -6.08
N THR A 10 -25.17 -10.05 -5.25
CA THR A 10 -23.76 -9.89 -4.88
C THR A 10 -23.37 -11.13 -4.09
N CYS A 11 -22.59 -12.02 -4.71
CA CYS A 11 -21.90 -13.10 -4.02
C CYS A 11 -20.92 -12.46 -3.02
N VAL A 12 -21.35 -12.30 -1.77
CA VAL A 12 -20.44 -11.93 -0.68
C VAL A 12 -19.67 -13.20 -0.37
N THR A 13 -18.43 -13.27 -0.84
CA THR A 13 -17.51 -14.31 -0.36
C THR A 13 -17.30 -14.08 1.13
N VAL A 14 -17.95 -14.91 1.94
CA VAL A 14 -17.72 -14.95 3.39
C VAL A 14 -16.32 -15.54 3.58
N TYR A 15 -15.32 -14.68 3.65
CA TYR A 15 -14.01 -15.08 4.14
C TYR A 15 -14.16 -15.48 5.61
N GLY A 16 -13.76 -16.69 5.97
CA GLY A 16 -13.70 -17.10 7.37
C GLY A 16 -12.86 -16.10 8.16
N SER A 17 -13.41 -15.59 9.27
CA SER A 17 -12.73 -14.71 10.20
C SER A 17 -11.47 -15.40 10.74
N ARG A 18 -10.31 -14.75 10.64
CA ARG A 18 -9.00 -15.30 11.07
C ARG A 18 -8.29 -14.36 12.04
N ASN A 19 -7.46 -14.91 12.91
CA ASN A 19 -6.65 -14.09 13.82
C ASN A 19 -5.28 -13.80 13.22
N CYS A 20 -4.90 -12.52 13.15
CA CYS A 20 -3.58 -12.07 12.71
C CYS A 20 -2.82 -11.46 13.89
N TYR A 21 -1.48 -11.56 13.90
CA TYR A 21 -0.69 -10.77 14.84
C TYR A 21 -0.90 -9.28 14.57
N LYS A 22 -1.07 -8.51 15.65
CA LYS A 22 -1.19 -7.05 15.65
C LYS A 22 -0.06 -6.45 16.46
N CYS A 23 1.01 -6.07 15.79
CA CYS A 23 2.18 -5.49 16.44
C CYS A 23 2.91 -4.53 15.50
N ALA A 24 3.74 -3.68 16.07
CA ALA A 24 4.72 -2.88 15.37
C ALA A 24 5.99 -2.80 16.20
N SER A 25 7.16 -2.79 15.55
CA SER A 25 8.44 -2.53 16.23
C SER A 25 8.34 -1.25 17.06
N THR A 26 8.85 -1.27 18.29
CA THR A 26 8.73 -0.14 19.25
C THR A 26 9.12 1.21 18.63
N GLU A 27 10.23 1.24 17.89
CA GLU A 27 10.70 2.47 17.25
C GLU A 27 9.79 2.98 16.13
N LEU A 28 9.08 2.07 15.44
CA LEU A 28 8.16 2.40 14.37
C LEU A 28 6.87 3.03 14.91
N GLN A 29 6.45 2.68 16.12
CA GLN A 29 5.24 3.25 16.74
C GLN A 29 5.35 4.78 16.89
N SER A 30 6.51 5.29 17.30
CA SER A 30 6.78 6.74 17.36
C SER A 30 7.09 7.38 15.99
N ARG A 31 7.42 6.57 14.98
CA ARG A 31 7.85 7.00 13.65
C ARG A 31 6.92 6.48 12.55
N TRP A 32 5.62 6.39 12.84
CA TRP A 32 4.64 5.73 11.97
C TRP A 32 4.62 6.30 10.53
N PHE A 33 4.96 7.58 10.39
CA PHE A 33 5.08 8.25 9.09
C PHE A 33 6.02 7.54 8.11
N LEU A 34 6.99 6.74 8.59
CA LEU A 34 7.89 5.94 7.76
C LEU A 34 7.17 4.82 6.98
N THR A 35 6.00 4.37 7.44
CA THR A 35 5.23 3.33 6.74
C THR A 35 4.53 3.84 5.47
N GLY A 36 4.25 5.15 5.40
CA GLY A 36 3.35 5.73 4.41
C GLY A 36 1.88 5.30 4.56
N LEU A 37 1.53 4.63 5.66
CA LEU A 37 0.18 4.14 5.96
C LEU A 37 -0.62 5.12 6.83
N PRO A 38 -1.96 5.07 6.78
CA PRO A 38 -2.80 5.77 7.75
C PRO A 38 -2.41 5.38 9.17
N LYS A 39 -2.58 6.27 10.15
CA LYS A 39 -2.31 5.95 11.55
C LYS A 39 -3.27 4.84 12.00
N ALA A 40 -2.73 3.63 12.16
CA ALA A 40 -3.53 2.45 12.45
C ALA A 40 -3.76 2.27 13.96
N GLY A 41 -4.65 3.07 14.54
CA GLY A 41 -5.02 2.98 15.95
C GLY A 41 -3.86 3.20 16.94
N ASP A 42 -4.18 3.16 18.25
CA ASP A 42 -3.25 3.53 19.32
C ASP A 42 -2.62 2.34 20.08
N ILE A 43 -2.94 1.08 19.70
CA ILE A 43 -2.50 -0.10 20.46
C ILE A 43 -1.87 -1.13 19.52
N PHE A 44 -0.55 -1.06 19.41
CA PHE A 44 0.28 -2.13 18.85
C PHE A 44 1.04 -2.82 19.99
N GLY A 45 1.06 -4.15 19.96
CA GLY A 45 2.05 -4.89 20.75
C GLY A 45 3.45 -4.75 20.17
N ASP A 46 4.45 -5.24 20.89
CA ASP A 46 5.82 -5.36 20.39
C ASP A 46 5.95 -6.55 19.42
N CYS A 47 6.64 -6.34 18.29
CA CYS A 47 6.93 -7.38 17.31
C CYS A 47 8.23 -8.16 17.57
N LEU A 48 9.06 -7.77 18.56
CA LEU A 48 10.36 -8.40 18.82
C LEU A 48 10.25 -9.88 19.24
N SER A 49 9.20 -10.23 19.98
CA SER A 49 8.97 -11.60 20.46
C SER A 49 7.55 -12.07 20.15
N LEU A 50 7.41 -12.74 19.00
CA LEU A 50 6.15 -13.38 18.63
C LEU A 50 5.88 -14.56 19.55
N GLY A 51 4.68 -14.59 20.12
CA GLY A 51 4.23 -15.67 20.99
C GLY A 51 2.75 -15.59 21.28
N SER A 52 2.31 -16.38 22.26
CA SER A 52 0.92 -16.40 22.72
C SER A 52 0.46 -15.08 23.34
N SER A 53 1.40 -14.27 23.85
CA SER A 53 1.16 -12.95 24.44
C SER A 53 1.11 -11.81 23.41
N THR A 54 1.52 -12.04 22.16
CA THR A 54 1.45 -11.01 21.13
C THR A 54 -0.02 -10.70 20.82
N PRO A 55 -0.42 -9.42 20.82
CA PRO A 55 -1.79 -9.06 20.50
C PRO A 55 -2.21 -9.61 19.15
N VAL A 56 -3.47 -10.00 19.06
CA VAL A 56 -4.09 -10.48 17.83
C VAL A 56 -5.34 -9.68 17.52
N GLU A 57 -5.66 -9.57 16.24
CA GLU A 57 -6.93 -9.03 15.78
C GLU A 57 -7.59 -9.98 14.79
N SER A 58 -8.93 -9.92 14.78
CA SER A 58 -9.76 -10.73 13.88
C SER A 58 -9.90 -10.00 12.54
N CYS A 59 -9.65 -10.71 11.44
CA CYS A 59 -9.61 -10.16 10.10
C CYS A 59 -10.54 -10.93 9.17
N ASP A 60 -11.36 -10.17 8.42
CA ASP A 60 -12.18 -10.69 7.32
C ASP A 60 -11.39 -10.81 6.01
N GLY A 61 -10.08 -10.52 6.03
CA GLY A 61 -9.19 -10.52 4.88
C GLY A 61 -7.78 -11.04 5.22
N PRO A 62 -6.77 -10.82 4.35
CA PRO A 62 -5.40 -11.26 4.60
C PRO A 62 -4.79 -10.65 5.86
N CYS A 63 -3.95 -11.43 6.53
CA CYS A 63 -2.95 -10.89 7.43
C CYS A 63 -1.80 -10.30 6.62
N VAL A 64 -1.19 -9.23 7.15
CA VAL A 64 -0.05 -8.55 6.54
C VAL A 64 1.18 -8.62 7.43
N THR A 65 2.34 -8.82 6.81
CA THR A 65 3.65 -8.43 7.35
C THR A 65 4.28 -7.40 6.42
N LEU A 66 4.54 -6.20 6.93
CA LEU A 66 5.35 -5.20 6.26
C LEU A 66 6.66 -5.08 7.02
N MET A 67 7.78 -5.18 6.32
CA MET A 67 9.12 -5.16 6.90
C MET A 67 10.05 -4.34 6.02
N PHE A 68 10.83 -3.44 6.63
CA PHE A 68 11.74 -2.59 5.88
C PHE A 68 12.91 -2.12 6.74
N ASP A 69 14.05 -1.83 6.11
CA ASP A 69 15.22 -1.31 6.84
C ASP A 69 14.96 0.15 7.26
N ASP A 70 15.50 0.55 8.41
CA ASP A 70 15.32 1.91 8.91
C ASP A 70 15.99 2.93 7.95
N PRO A 71 15.24 3.84 7.31
CA PRO A 71 15.82 4.83 6.40
C PRO A 71 16.70 5.87 7.10
N ASP A 72 16.60 6.01 8.42
CA ASP A 72 17.50 6.85 9.21
C ASP A 72 18.83 6.15 9.54
N GLN A 73 18.91 4.82 9.35
CA GLN A 73 20.05 3.99 9.77
C GLN A 73 20.36 2.88 8.75
N VAL A 74 20.92 3.28 7.60
CA VAL A 74 21.10 2.43 6.40
C VAL A 74 22.19 1.32 6.54
N ALA A 75 22.62 0.95 7.76
CA ALA A 75 23.58 -0.15 7.97
C ALA A 75 23.44 -0.83 9.35
N GLY A 76 23.15 -2.14 9.35
CA GLY A 76 23.40 -3.03 10.50
C GLY A 76 22.27 -3.18 11.54
N PHE A 77 21.03 -2.76 11.24
CA PHE A 77 19.94 -2.76 12.20
C PHE A 77 18.85 -3.82 11.95
N THR A 78 18.11 -4.13 13.02
CA THR A 78 16.89 -4.94 12.98
C THR A 78 15.85 -4.21 12.12
N PRO A 79 15.21 -4.89 11.17
CA PRO A 79 14.22 -4.24 10.32
C PRO A 79 13.02 -3.74 11.13
N LEU A 80 12.44 -2.63 10.68
CA LEU A 80 11.17 -2.13 11.21
C LEU A 80 10.05 -3.00 10.66
N ILE A 81 9.19 -3.49 11.54
CA ILE A 81 8.14 -4.46 11.23
C ILE A 81 6.79 -3.92 11.69
N VAL A 82 5.75 -4.10 10.89
CA VAL A 82 4.35 -3.93 11.29
C VAL A 82 3.49 -5.05 10.75
N ARG A 83 2.51 -5.45 11.58
CA ARG A 83 1.65 -6.61 11.35
C ARG A 83 0.22 -6.33 11.79
N GLY A 84 -0.72 -6.86 11.03
CA GLY A 84 -2.15 -6.72 11.31
C GLY A 84 -3.01 -7.21 10.16
N CYS A 85 -4.31 -6.94 10.24
CA CYS A 85 -5.22 -7.06 9.10
C CYS A 85 -4.83 -6.05 8.02
N GLN A 86 -4.91 -6.44 6.76
CA GLN A 86 -4.77 -5.51 5.65
C GLN A 86 -5.79 -4.36 5.73
N ALA A 87 -7.05 -4.68 6.03
CA ALA A 87 -8.11 -3.69 6.16
C ALA A 87 -7.81 -2.64 7.24
N THR A 88 -7.24 -3.06 8.38
CA THR A 88 -6.88 -2.15 9.46
C THR A 88 -5.69 -1.26 9.10
N LEU A 89 -4.64 -1.85 8.52
CA LEU A 89 -3.39 -1.13 8.24
C LEU A 89 -3.46 -0.24 7.00
N MET A 90 -4.23 -0.64 5.99
CA MET A 90 -4.20 -0.05 4.65
C MET A 90 -5.56 0.45 4.18
N GLN A 91 -6.62 0.24 4.96
CA GLN A 91 -8.01 0.58 4.62
C GLN A 91 -8.49 -0.04 3.29
N ILE A 92 -7.93 -1.21 2.95
CA ILE A 92 -8.29 -1.98 1.76
C ILE A 92 -8.32 -3.48 2.09
N GLN A 93 -9.19 -4.19 1.39
CA GLN A 93 -9.17 -5.66 1.34
C GLN A 93 -8.79 -6.09 -0.08
N SER A 94 -7.71 -6.85 -0.19
CA SER A 94 -7.30 -7.53 -1.41
C SER A 94 -7.63 -9.01 -1.34
N ASP A 95 -7.75 -9.64 -2.50
CA ASP A 95 -7.83 -11.09 -2.65
C ASP A 95 -6.45 -11.76 -2.65
N ARG A 96 -5.35 -11.00 -2.50
CA ARG A 96 -4.00 -11.57 -2.42
C ARG A 96 -3.85 -12.43 -1.17
N GLY A 97 -3.43 -13.67 -1.40
CA GLY A 97 -3.28 -14.69 -0.37
C GLY A 97 -4.50 -15.61 -0.18
N SER A 98 -5.61 -15.41 -0.92
CA SER A 98 -6.89 -16.13 -0.76
C SER A 98 -6.86 -17.66 -0.94
N ASN A 99 -5.82 -18.22 -1.54
CA ASN A 99 -5.75 -19.64 -1.92
C ASN A 99 -4.68 -20.41 -1.16
N SER A 100 -4.61 -20.30 0.17
CA SER A 100 -3.68 -21.03 1.07
C SER A 100 -2.17 -20.77 0.87
N GLU A 101 -1.77 -20.00 -0.13
CA GLU A 101 -0.39 -19.61 -0.40
C GLU A 101 -0.07 -18.22 0.19
N LYS A 102 1.08 -18.09 0.87
CA LYS A 102 1.64 -16.79 1.26
C LYS A 102 2.09 -16.06 -0.01
N PHE A 103 1.61 -14.85 -0.22
CA PHE A 103 2.08 -13.96 -1.28
C PHE A 103 3.09 -12.99 -0.69
N CYS A 104 4.31 -12.96 -1.23
CA CYS A 104 5.37 -12.10 -0.73
C CYS A 104 6.04 -11.34 -1.87
N GLU A 105 6.41 -10.08 -1.64
CA GLU A 105 7.22 -9.27 -2.54
C GLU A 105 8.38 -8.65 -1.79
N ILE A 106 9.53 -8.53 -2.45
CA ILE A 106 10.73 -7.91 -1.89
C ILE A 106 11.34 -6.92 -2.89
N ASP A 107 11.83 -5.80 -2.36
CA ASP A 107 12.57 -4.79 -3.09
C ASP A 107 13.84 -4.44 -2.32
N ASN A 108 15.00 -4.66 -2.93
CA ASN A 108 16.30 -4.41 -2.30
C ASN A 108 16.78 -2.95 -2.46
N SER A 109 16.06 -2.15 -3.24
CA SER A 109 16.38 -0.74 -3.49
C SER A 109 15.13 0.12 -3.47
N TYR A 110 14.28 -0.09 -2.47
CA TYR A 110 13.07 0.70 -2.27
C TYR A 110 13.44 2.14 -1.92
N LYS A 111 12.97 3.12 -2.70
CA LYS A 111 13.26 4.53 -2.49
C LYS A 111 12.27 5.16 -1.52
N ILE A 112 12.78 5.70 -0.42
CA ILE A 112 11.99 6.38 0.61
C ILE A 112 12.76 7.59 1.16
N ALA A 113 12.06 8.60 1.67
CA ALA A 113 12.70 9.70 2.39
C ALA A 113 12.98 9.30 3.85
N ASN A 114 14.17 9.61 4.34
CA ASN A 114 14.48 9.54 5.77
C ASN A 114 13.90 10.73 6.55
N SER A 115 14.08 10.77 7.87
CA SER A 115 13.60 11.85 8.74
C SER A 115 14.12 13.25 8.39
N LYS A 116 15.24 13.33 7.65
CA LYS A 116 15.84 14.58 7.16
C LYS A 116 15.31 14.99 5.78
N GLY A 117 14.37 14.23 5.19
CA GLY A 117 13.83 14.47 3.86
C GLY A 117 14.76 14.07 2.72
N VAL A 118 15.84 13.33 3.01
CA VAL A 118 16.77 12.81 1.98
C VAL A 118 16.28 11.46 1.50
N THR A 119 16.13 11.30 0.19
CA THR A 119 15.79 10.00 -0.41
C THR A 119 16.96 9.03 -0.26
N VAL A 120 16.69 7.88 0.35
CA VAL A 120 17.62 6.75 0.52
C VAL A 120 17.02 5.49 -0.11
N GLU A 121 17.86 4.49 -0.35
CA GLU A 121 17.44 3.16 -0.79
C GLU A 121 17.51 2.20 0.38
N ILE A 122 16.42 1.46 0.62
CA ILE A 122 16.30 0.48 1.70
C ILE A 122 15.81 -0.86 1.15
N LYS A 123 16.01 -1.93 1.92
CA LYS A 123 15.29 -3.18 1.69
C LYS A 123 13.87 -3.07 2.23
N MET A 124 12.91 -3.60 1.48
CA MET A 124 11.49 -3.61 1.83
C MET A 124 10.83 -4.91 1.41
N LEU A 125 9.91 -5.41 2.23
CA LEU A 125 9.13 -6.61 2.00
C LEU A 125 7.68 -6.38 2.40
N ALA A 126 6.75 -6.84 1.56
CA ALA A 126 5.34 -6.95 1.89
C ALA A 126 4.90 -8.41 1.70
N GLU A 127 4.31 -9.00 2.74
CA GLU A 127 3.73 -10.33 2.71
C GLU A 127 2.25 -10.27 3.09
N PHE A 128 1.43 -10.98 2.32
CA PHE A 128 0.00 -11.17 2.51
C PHE A 128 -0.26 -12.66 2.62
N CYS A 129 -1.02 -13.08 3.61
CA CYS A 129 -1.36 -14.47 3.79
C CYS A 129 -2.83 -14.63 4.17
N SER A 130 -3.49 -15.56 3.47
CA SER A 130 -4.91 -15.86 3.67
C SER A 130 -5.18 -17.36 3.52
N GLY A 131 -4.59 -18.18 4.39
CA GLY A 131 -4.98 -19.59 4.58
C GLY A 131 -5.78 -19.82 5.87
N ASP A 132 -6.13 -21.08 6.16
CA ASP A 132 -6.74 -21.49 7.44
C ASP A 132 -5.79 -21.35 8.65
N SER A 133 -4.55 -20.91 8.41
CA SER A 133 -3.56 -20.67 9.46
C SER A 133 -3.80 -19.34 10.15
N ASN A 134 -4.34 -19.41 11.37
CA ASN A 134 -4.27 -18.31 12.32
C ASN A 134 -2.80 -17.88 12.49
N ARG A 135 -2.57 -16.57 12.59
CA ARG A 135 -1.28 -15.94 12.86
C ARG A 135 -0.22 -16.22 11.78
N CYS A 136 -0.65 -16.31 10.51
CA CYS A 136 0.24 -16.59 9.38
C CYS A 136 1.24 -15.47 9.06
N ASN A 137 1.04 -14.26 9.58
CA ASN A 137 1.92 -13.10 9.42
C ASN A 137 3.07 -13.12 10.44
N ASP A 138 3.81 -14.22 10.48
CA ASP A 138 4.83 -14.52 11.48
C ASP A 138 6.28 -14.26 11.03
N ARG A 139 6.47 -13.86 9.76
CA ARG A 139 7.78 -13.68 9.11
C ARG A 139 8.73 -12.77 9.89
N LYS A 140 9.94 -13.29 10.15
CA LYS A 140 10.99 -12.60 10.94
C LYS A 140 12.17 -12.07 10.11
N ASN A 141 12.31 -12.51 8.87
CA ASN A 141 13.43 -12.15 8.02
C ASN A 141 13.01 -12.02 6.54
N TYR A 142 13.94 -11.53 5.72
CA TYR A 142 13.75 -11.29 4.29
C TYR A 142 13.89 -12.55 3.42
N GLU A 143 14.24 -13.71 4.01
CA GLU A 143 14.58 -14.94 3.29
C GLU A 143 13.32 -15.68 2.83
N ASN A 144 13.41 -16.56 1.82
CA ASN A 144 12.29 -17.41 1.39
C ASN A 144 11.02 -16.61 1.01
N CYS A 145 11.20 -15.36 0.53
CA CYS A 145 10.16 -14.61 -0.15
C CYS A 145 10.11 -15.09 -1.60
N SER A 146 9.51 -16.26 -1.82
CA SER A 146 9.21 -16.74 -3.16
C SER A 146 8.05 -15.90 -3.66
N SER A 147 8.34 -14.84 -4.41
CA SER A 147 7.29 -14.06 -5.06
C SER A 147 6.36 -15.00 -5.80
N GLY A 148 5.10 -15.05 -5.36
CA GLY A 148 4.12 -16.04 -5.82
C GLY A 148 4.20 -16.17 -7.33
N LYS A 149 4.29 -17.43 -7.79
CA LYS A 149 4.48 -17.91 -9.18
C LYS A 149 4.62 -16.80 -10.22
N GLU A 150 5.80 -16.76 -10.85
CA GLU A 150 6.27 -15.95 -11.98
C GLU A 150 5.28 -15.81 -13.17
N GLY A 151 4.09 -15.28 -12.94
CA GLY A 151 3.15 -14.86 -13.96
C GLY A 151 3.58 -13.49 -14.47
N ASN A 152 4.53 -13.49 -15.40
CA ASN A 152 5.10 -12.29 -16.05
C ASN A 152 5.55 -11.21 -15.06
N ASN A 153 6.75 -11.39 -14.47
CA ASN A 153 7.53 -10.30 -13.88
C ASN A 153 8.09 -9.38 -14.99
N GLN A 154 7.21 -8.89 -15.87
CA GLN A 154 7.61 -7.95 -16.89
C GLN A 154 7.99 -6.64 -16.19
N LEU A 155 9.27 -6.29 -16.26
CA LEU A 155 9.74 -4.99 -15.82
C LEU A 155 9.12 -3.91 -16.70
N ILE A 156 8.56 -2.90 -16.05
CA ILE A 156 8.02 -1.71 -16.71
C ILE A 156 8.89 -0.50 -16.40
N SER A 157 9.07 0.35 -17.40
CA SER A 157 9.71 1.64 -17.26
C SER A 157 8.74 2.60 -16.57
N CYS A 158 9.24 3.35 -15.60
CA CYS A 158 8.48 4.31 -14.81
C CYS A 158 9.17 5.66 -14.85
N TYR A 159 8.40 6.74 -14.65
CA TYR A 159 9.03 8.02 -14.34
C TYR A 159 9.61 7.96 -12.92
N ASP A 160 10.81 8.51 -12.75
CA ASP A 160 11.50 8.61 -11.47
C ASP A 160 11.87 10.07 -11.23
N CYS A 161 11.37 10.64 -10.14
CA CYS A 161 11.63 12.03 -9.80
C CYS A 161 11.27 12.35 -8.35
N ASN A 162 12.12 13.19 -7.75
CA ASN A 162 11.94 13.73 -6.42
C ASN A 162 10.84 14.80 -6.38
N ALA A 163 10.44 15.16 -5.15
CA ALA A 163 9.38 16.12 -4.89
C ALA A 163 9.67 17.47 -5.58
N LYS A 164 8.83 17.84 -6.55
CA LYS A 164 8.82 19.17 -7.16
C LYS A 164 7.46 19.84 -6.92
N GLN A 165 7.48 21.10 -6.51
CA GLN A 165 6.26 21.88 -6.32
C GLN A 165 5.59 22.19 -7.67
N GLY A 166 4.29 21.97 -7.77
CA GLY A 166 3.43 22.50 -8.83
C GLY A 166 3.64 21.92 -10.24
N LYS A 167 4.61 21.02 -10.46
CA LYS A 167 4.84 20.36 -11.74
C LYS A 167 4.89 18.85 -11.60
N ASN A 168 4.15 18.19 -12.49
CA ASN A 168 4.21 16.75 -12.65
C ASN A 168 5.54 16.38 -13.34
N CYS A 169 6.47 15.80 -12.59
CA CYS A 169 7.83 15.53 -13.06
C CYS A 169 7.90 14.29 -13.97
N LYS A 170 8.82 14.31 -14.95
CA LYS A 170 9.05 13.25 -15.96
C LYS A 170 10.55 13.03 -16.24
N ASP A 171 11.42 13.52 -15.37
CA ASP A 171 12.82 13.81 -15.72
C ASP A 171 13.73 12.57 -15.62
N GLY A 172 13.45 11.64 -14.71
CA GLY A 172 14.18 10.37 -14.56
C GLY A 172 13.37 9.15 -14.98
N LYS A 173 14.05 8.01 -15.10
CA LYS A 173 13.48 6.72 -15.48
C LYS A 173 14.05 5.60 -14.61
N CYS A 174 13.23 4.62 -14.28
CA CYS A 174 13.68 3.38 -13.64
C CYS A 174 12.79 2.20 -14.06
N ASN A 175 13.26 0.96 -13.85
CA ASN A 175 12.60 -0.27 -14.30
C ASN A 175 12.37 -1.22 -13.12
N LYS A 176 11.11 -1.46 -12.74
CA LYS A 176 10.71 -2.46 -11.73
C LYS A 176 9.32 -3.01 -12.06
N LYS A 177 8.78 -3.90 -11.22
CA LYS A 177 7.44 -4.50 -11.39
C LYS A 177 6.31 -3.46 -11.37
N TYR A 178 6.44 -2.44 -10.52
CA TYR A 178 5.43 -1.40 -10.30
C TYR A 178 5.99 -0.01 -10.54
N CYS A 179 5.18 0.88 -11.10
CA CYS A 179 5.41 2.31 -10.96
C CYS A 179 4.64 2.85 -9.77
N MET A 180 5.33 3.60 -8.91
CA MET A 180 4.75 4.29 -7.77
C MET A 180 4.58 5.78 -8.08
N LYS A 181 3.50 6.36 -7.55
CA LYS A 181 3.27 7.80 -7.52
C LYS A 181 2.73 8.22 -6.16
N GLN A 182 3.39 9.16 -5.53
CA GLN A 182 2.92 9.82 -4.31
C GLN A 182 2.57 11.27 -4.62
N LYS A 183 1.49 11.77 -4.03
CA LYS A 183 1.02 13.14 -4.18
C LYS A 183 0.58 13.66 -2.82
N ALA A 184 1.13 14.81 -2.40
CA ALA A 184 0.70 15.53 -1.21
C ALA A 184 0.15 16.91 -1.62
N LYS A 185 -1.04 17.27 -1.13
CA LYS A 185 -1.65 18.58 -1.36
C LYS A 185 -1.30 19.54 -0.23
N LEU A 186 -0.36 20.45 -0.48
CA LEU A 186 0.11 21.44 0.49
C LEU A 186 -0.38 22.83 0.07
N GLY A 187 -1.35 23.39 0.81
CA GLY A 187 -1.93 24.71 0.53
C GLY A 187 -2.51 24.83 -0.88
N GLY A 188 -2.11 25.87 -1.62
CA GLY A 188 -2.52 26.14 -3.01
C GLY A 188 -1.85 25.27 -4.08
N GLY A 189 -1.02 24.29 -3.69
CA GLY A 189 -0.24 23.47 -4.62
C GLY A 189 -0.21 21.98 -4.27
N TYR A 190 0.61 21.25 -5.03
CA TYR A 190 0.88 19.84 -4.79
C TYR A 190 2.38 19.56 -4.93
N GLN A 191 2.85 18.58 -4.17
CA GLN A 191 4.14 17.92 -4.39
C GLN A 191 3.88 16.53 -4.94
N ILE A 192 4.67 16.13 -5.93
CA ILE A 192 4.59 14.79 -6.53
C ILE A 192 5.97 14.15 -6.47
N ILE A 193 5.99 12.91 -6.01
CA ILE A 193 7.14 12.00 -6.12
C ILE A 193 6.71 10.84 -7.01
N LYS A 194 7.63 10.39 -7.86
CA LYS A 194 7.43 9.20 -8.69
C LYS A 194 8.65 8.34 -8.63
N THR A 195 8.44 7.04 -8.61
CA THR A 195 9.53 6.09 -8.70
C THR A 195 8.98 4.73 -9.14
N CYS A 196 9.79 3.68 -9.06
CA CYS A 196 9.38 2.31 -9.32
C CYS A 196 9.70 1.43 -8.12
N SER A 197 8.96 0.34 -7.95
CA SER A 197 9.17 -0.62 -6.87
C SER A 197 8.87 -2.05 -7.32
N ASN A 198 9.52 -3.03 -6.69
CA ASN A 198 9.16 -4.44 -6.81
C ASN A 198 8.11 -4.88 -5.76
N VAL A 199 7.77 -3.98 -4.83
CA VAL A 199 6.78 -4.20 -3.77
C VAL A 199 5.58 -3.28 -4.00
N ASN A 200 4.38 -3.84 -3.92
CA ASN A 200 3.13 -3.10 -3.81
C ASN A 200 2.54 -3.32 -2.42
N ILE A 201 2.69 -2.32 -1.55
CA ILE A 201 2.24 -2.42 -0.16
C ILE A 201 0.74 -2.60 -0.04
N PHE A 202 -0.07 -2.23 -1.04
CA PHE A 202 -1.53 -2.43 -0.97
C PHE A 202 -1.96 -3.82 -1.37
N GLY A 203 -1.09 -4.63 -2.00
CA GLY A 203 -1.49 -5.93 -2.53
C GLY A 203 -2.57 -5.87 -3.62
N VAL A 204 -2.85 -4.69 -4.20
CA VAL A 204 -3.83 -4.52 -5.28
C VAL A 204 -3.17 -3.75 -6.41
N ASP A 205 -3.14 -4.37 -7.60
CA ASP A 205 -2.53 -3.76 -8.77
C ASP A 205 -3.40 -2.60 -9.30
N ASN A 206 -2.76 -1.56 -9.82
CA ASN A 206 -3.44 -0.40 -10.40
C ASN A 206 -4.39 0.32 -9.43
N TYR A 207 -3.97 0.45 -8.16
CA TYR A 207 -4.74 1.01 -7.08
C TYR A 207 -4.09 2.29 -6.50
N CYS A 208 -4.94 3.17 -5.96
CA CYS A 208 -4.54 4.36 -5.23
C CYS A 208 -5.26 4.43 -3.88
N SER A 209 -4.52 4.57 -2.78
CA SER A 209 -5.08 5.00 -1.49
C SER A 209 -4.93 6.51 -1.35
N SER A 210 -5.88 7.16 -0.69
CA SER A 210 -5.83 8.58 -0.34
C SER A 210 -6.30 8.80 1.07
N GLU A 211 -5.54 9.57 1.83
CA GLU A 211 -5.79 9.84 3.24
C GLU A 211 -5.67 11.33 3.52
N ASP A 212 -6.52 11.83 4.41
CA ASP A 212 -6.36 13.18 4.95
C ASP A 212 -5.47 13.10 6.20
N VAL A 213 -4.31 13.75 6.12
CA VAL A 213 -3.34 13.83 7.20
C VAL A 213 -3.49 15.17 7.90
N LEU A 214 -3.70 15.12 9.21
CA LEU A 214 -3.72 16.28 10.09
C LEU A 214 -2.35 16.43 10.76
N LEU A 215 -1.69 17.56 10.53
CA LEU A 215 -0.40 17.86 11.13
C LEU A 215 -0.54 19.13 11.99
N THR A 216 0.00 19.10 13.22
CA THR A 216 -0.08 20.23 14.16
C THR A 216 1.29 20.61 14.71
N PRO A 217 2.27 21.05 13.88
CA PRO A 217 3.54 21.55 14.41
C PRO A 217 3.33 22.86 15.16
N GLY A 218 3.85 22.93 16.40
CA GLY A 218 3.82 24.16 17.20
C GLY A 218 2.41 24.71 17.49
N GLY A 219 1.37 23.87 17.45
CA GLY A 219 -0.03 24.28 17.66
C GLY A 219 -0.75 24.78 16.40
N ILE A 220 -0.10 24.81 15.24
CA ILE A 220 -0.74 25.20 13.97
C ILE A 220 -1.23 23.95 13.26
N THR A 221 -2.55 23.76 13.23
CA THR A 221 -3.16 22.62 12.54
C THR A 221 -3.30 22.90 11.05
N PHE A 222 -2.77 22.00 10.21
CA PHE A 222 -3.07 21.97 8.78
C PHE A 222 -3.49 20.58 8.34
N GLN A 223 -4.49 20.55 7.46
CA GLN A 223 -4.99 19.35 6.82
C GLN A 223 -4.40 19.26 5.40
N THR A 224 -3.73 18.15 5.11
CA THR A 224 -3.20 17.84 3.78
C THR A 224 -3.75 16.51 3.32
N ARG A 225 -4.01 16.38 2.02
CA ARG A 225 -4.39 15.09 1.43
C ARG A 225 -3.17 14.43 0.84
N TYR A 226 -2.84 13.25 1.34
CA TYR A 226 -1.80 12.37 0.82
C TYR A 226 -2.44 11.29 -0.05
N GLN A 227 -1.82 10.96 -1.17
CA GLN A 227 -2.25 9.90 -2.08
C GLN A 227 -1.04 9.08 -2.50
N GLN A 228 -1.15 7.76 -2.45
CA GLN A 228 -0.14 6.83 -2.93
C GLN A 228 -0.78 5.84 -3.89
N CYS A 229 -0.19 5.71 -5.07
CA CYS A 229 -0.67 4.85 -6.15
C CYS A 229 0.42 3.88 -6.58
N PHE A 230 0.00 2.65 -6.90
CA PHE A 230 0.81 1.66 -7.59
C PHE A 230 0.14 1.27 -8.89
N CYS A 231 0.94 1.10 -9.93
CA CYS A 231 0.46 0.61 -11.22
C CYS A 231 1.40 -0.38 -11.86
N LYS A 232 0.83 -1.26 -12.67
CA LYS A 232 1.51 -2.37 -13.35
C LYS A 232 1.12 -2.40 -14.84
N ASP A 233 1.81 -3.21 -15.62
CA ASP A 233 1.47 -3.66 -16.99
C ASP A 233 1.50 -2.58 -18.09
N LYS A 234 1.71 -1.30 -17.74
CA LYS A 234 1.85 -0.21 -18.71
C LYS A 234 3.10 0.61 -18.44
N GLN A 235 3.93 0.77 -19.47
CA GLN A 235 5.10 1.66 -19.44
C GLN A 235 4.66 3.09 -19.06
N PHE A 236 5.37 3.69 -18.12
CA PHE A 236 5.15 5.04 -17.62
C PHE A 236 3.72 5.29 -17.08
N CYS A 237 3.08 4.27 -16.49
CA CYS A 237 1.72 4.39 -15.93
C CYS A 237 1.60 5.42 -14.79
N ASN A 238 2.73 5.82 -14.17
CA ASN A 238 2.77 6.90 -13.17
C ASN A 238 2.81 8.32 -13.78
N SER A 239 2.56 8.49 -15.08
CA SER A 239 2.62 9.77 -15.81
C SER A 239 1.63 10.82 -15.33
N SER A 240 0.32 10.58 -15.38
CA SER A 240 -0.76 11.44 -14.84
C SER A 240 -2.10 10.72 -14.90
N THR A 241 -2.83 10.86 -13.79
CA THR A 241 -4.21 10.46 -13.48
C THR A 241 -4.71 9.13 -14.05
N TYR A 242 -4.80 8.12 -13.16
CA TYR A 242 -5.97 7.23 -13.11
C TYR A 242 -7.21 8.09 -12.86
N SER A 243 -7.57 8.91 -13.85
CA SER A 243 -8.88 9.51 -13.87
C SER A 243 -9.81 8.38 -14.25
N SER A 244 -10.84 8.22 -13.45
CA SER A 244 -12.02 7.39 -13.64
C SER A 244 -12.81 7.78 -14.91
N PHE A 245 -12.11 8.07 -16.02
CA PHE A 245 -12.67 8.46 -17.32
C PHE A 245 -13.59 7.38 -17.91
N PHE A 246 -13.53 6.14 -17.41
CA PHE A 246 -14.51 5.13 -17.81
C PHE A 246 -15.92 5.41 -17.27
N LEU A 247 -16.08 6.00 -16.07
CA LEU A 247 -17.41 6.24 -15.48
C LEU A 247 -18.12 7.47 -16.10
N SER A 248 -17.38 8.54 -16.40
CA SER A 248 -17.96 9.73 -17.02
C SER A 248 -18.39 9.50 -18.48
N SER A 249 -17.70 8.62 -19.21
CA SER A 249 -18.04 8.30 -20.60
C SER A 249 -19.28 7.42 -20.70
N ILE A 250 -19.45 6.47 -19.76
CA ILE A 250 -20.62 5.59 -19.70
C ILE A 250 -21.88 6.38 -19.31
N LEU A 251 -21.79 7.32 -18.36
CA LEU A 251 -22.93 8.17 -17.98
C LEU A 251 -23.40 9.08 -19.13
N LEU A 252 -22.47 9.57 -19.96
CA LEU A 252 -22.81 10.37 -21.14
C LEU A 252 -23.54 9.54 -22.20
N ILE A 253 -23.11 8.29 -22.43
CA ILE A 253 -23.77 7.36 -23.35
C ILE A 253 -25.16 6.97 -22.83
N ILE A 254 -25.31 6.64 -21.55
CA ILE A 254 -26.62 6.31 -20.95
C ILE A 254 -27.58 7.50 -21.04
N SER A 255 -27.10 8.74 -20.86
CA SER A 255 -27.94 9.94 -20.99
C SER A 255 -28.39 10.23 -22.43
N LEU A 256 -27.65 9.75 -23.44
CA LEU A 256 -28.04 9.83 -24.85
C LEU A 256 -29.09 8.78 -25.22
N PHE A 257 -29.01 7.58 -24.63
CA PHE A 257 -29.98 6.49 -24.87
C PHE A 257 -31.29 6.61 -24.05
N MET A 258 -31.33 7.47 -23.03
CA MET A 258 -32.55 7.74 -22.23
C MET A 258 -33.39 8.90 -22.80
N LYS A 259 -33.04 9.43 -23.98
CA LYS A 259 -33.70 10.57 -24.62
C LYS A 259 -34.51 10.22 -25.87
N GLU A 260 -34.63 8.94 -26.19
CA GLU A 260 -35.59 8.36 -27.14
C GLU A 260 -36.66 7.56 -26.38
#